data_AF-A0A7J7MDJ4-F1
#
_entry.id   AF-A0A7J7MDJ4-F1
#
_cell.length_a   1.000
_cell.length_b   1.000
_cell.length_c   1.000
_cell.angle_alpha   90.00
_cell.angle_beta   90.00
_cell.angle_gamma   90.00
#
_symmetry.space_group_name_H-M   'P 1'
#
loop_
_entity.id
_entity.type
_entity.pdbx_description
1 polymer ?
#
loop_
_entity_poly.entity_id
_entity_poly.type
_entity_poly.pdbx_seq_one_letter_code
_entity_poly.pdbx_strand_id
1 'polypeptide(L)'
;MCQISKLKFCHLSLGEIEEALKSFTACLPSGSDICLDRKIVIEASNGLQKAQLRKYEEVVQLCEQSLESAENNSAADRYDDSESVKNYPARLWRWCLMSKSYFYLGRLEEAIEWLEKLEQAVYVGPNMYGNRILESSSSLAVTVRELLRLKSAGNEAFLAGKHSEAVEHYTSALSCNVDSRPFTAICFCNRAAALQALSQISDAIADCSLAIALDGYYQKAISRRATLHEMIRDYGQATNDLQKLISLLEKQTEDKPNQSPTLGKSSKTKNDLKQARLRLSSMEEESRKGVPLDMYLILGIEPSGTASDIKKAYRKAALRHHPDKAGQFLARSENGDDWVWKEIAEEVHKDADRLFKMIGEAYAVLSDPEKRSRYDLEEEIRNSKKKGSGSSSQGTPSEAYNYPFERSGSRRYWKEVRKPYGNSYHQWSEAYHRYY
;
A
#
# COMPACT_ATOMS: atom_id res chain seq x y z
N MET A 1 7.87 19.98 -40.21
CA MET A 1 6.97 19.82 -39.04
C MET A 1 6.82 18.36 -38.56
N CYS A 2 6.66 17.36 -39.44
CA CYS A 2 6.38 15.98 -39.04
C CYS A 2 7.46 15.28 -38.17
N GLN A 3 8.76 15.48 -38.42
CA GLN A 3 9.84 14.87 -37.62
C GLN A 3 9.99 15.49 -36.22
N ILE A 4 9.75 16.80 -36.09
CA ILE A 4 9.81 17.53 -34.82
C ILE A 4 8.65 17.10 -33.91
N SER A 5 7.45 16.91 -34.45
CA SER A 5 6.31 16.34 -33.71
C SER A 5 6.61 14.90 -33.24
N LYS A 6 7.21 14.06 -34.08
CA LYS A 6 7.58 12.68 -33.71
C LYS A 6 8.59 12.64 -32.56
N LEU A 7 9.63 13.48 -32.58
CA LEU A 7 10.62 13.56 -31.50
C LEU A 7 10.00 14.02 -30.17
N LYS A 8 9.06 14.98 -30.23
CA LYS A 8 8.32 15.50 -29.06
C LYS A 8 7.46 14.45 -28.38
N PHE A 9 6.70 13.67 -29.15
CA PHE A 9 5.92 12.56 -28.61
C PHE A 9 6.81 11.43 -28.09
N CYS A 10 8.05 11.29 -28.61
CA CYS A 10 9.02 10.34 -28.10
C CYS A 10 9.57 10.74 -26.73
N HIS A 11 10.10 11.97 -26.56
CA HIS A 11 10.57 12.44 -25.23
C HIS A 11 9.46 12.37 -24.16
N LEU A 12 8.24 12.68 -24.57
CA LEU A 12 7.03 12.58 -23.75
C LEU A 12 6.69 11.14 -23.33
N SER A 13 6.92 10.16 -24.21
CA SER A 13 6.65 8.74 -23.93
C SER A 13 7.78 8.10 -23.09
N LEU A 14 9.02 8.56 -23.28
CA LEU A 14 10.21 8.11 -22.56
C LEU A 14 10.27 8.63 -21.11
N GLY A 15 9.47 9.63 -20.75
CA GLY A 15 9.57 10.25 -19.42
C GLY A 15 10.78 11.18 -19.27
N GLU A 16 11.38 11.61 -20.39
CA GLU A 16 12.39 12.68 -20.43
C GLU A 16 11.64 14.03 -20.42
N ILE A 17 11.06 14.34 -19.26
CA ILE A 17 10.04 15.39 -19.10
C ILE A 17 10.60 16.78 -19.38
N GLU A 18 11.82 17.08 -18.93
CA GLU A 18 12.46 18.38 -19.18
C GLU A 18 12.74 18.59 -20.67
N GLU A 19 13.17 17.55 -21.37
CA GLU A 19 13.51 17.61 -22.80
C GLU A 19 12.25 17.68 -23.66
N ALA A 20 11.19 16.99 -23.23
CA ALA A 20 9.85 17.14 -23.79
C ALA A 20 9.33 18.58 -23.60
N LEU A 21 9.40 19.13 -22.38
CA LEU A 21 8.91 20.48 -22.05
C LEU A 21 9.68 21.57 -22.79
N LYS A 22 11.02 21.48 -22.88
CA LYS A 22 11.88 22.36 -23.69
C LYS A 22 11.53 22.27 -25.18
N SER A 23 11.32 21.06 -25.68
CA SER A 23 10.89 20.83 -27.07
C SER A 23 9.50 21.42 -27.37
N PHE A 24 8.58 21.40 -26.39
CA PHE A 24 7.24 21.98 -26.52
C PHE A 24 7.24 23.52 -26.43
N THR A 25 7.97 24.10 -25.48
CA THR A 25 8.05 25.56 -25.28
C THR A 25 8.78 26.28 -26.42
N ALA A 26 9.77 25.64 -27.05
CA ALA A 26 10.51 26.20 -28.19
C ALA A 26 9.66 26.41 -29.47
N CYS A 27 8.42 25.91 -29.53
CA CYS A 27 7.53 26.03 -30.71
C CYS A 27 6.32 26.94 -30.49
N LEU A 28 6.30 27.74 -29.43
CA LEU A 28 5.19 28.65 -29.10
C LEU A 28 5.15 30.00 -29.85
N PRO A 29 5.79 30.19 -31.02
CA PRO A 29 5.29 31.23 -31.93
C PRO A 29 5.09 30.82 -33.39
N SER A 30 3.95 31.28 -33.91
CA SER A 30 3.55 31.54 -35.31
C SER A 30 2.53 30.56 -35.94
N GLY A 31 1.34 31.11 -36.24
CA GLY A 31 0.32 30.47 -37.07
C GLY A 31 -1.09 30.49 -36.47
N SER A 32 -1.96 31.30 -37.04
CA SER A 32 -3.37 31.52 -36.70
C SER A 32 -4.31 30.51 -37.37
N ASP A 33 -3.99 29.21 -37.29
CA ASP A 33 -4.91 28.12 -37.64
C ASP A 33 -4.77 26.99 -36.60
N ILE A 34 -5.89 26.59 -36.01
CA ILE A 34 -5.95 25.53 -34.99
C ILE A 34 -5.91 24.18 -35.73
N CYS A 35 -4.73 23.75 -36.14
CA CYS A 35 -4.50 22.39 -36.62
C CYS A 35 -4.80 21.39 -35.47
N LEU A 36 -5.48 20.26 -35.74
CA LEU A 36 -5.77 19.22 -34.72
C LEU A 36 -4.50 18.77 -33.97
N ASP A 37 -3.33 18.82 -34.61
CA ASP A 37 -2.04 18.57 -34.00
C ASP A 37 -1.72 19.54 -32.84
N ARG A 38 -2.14 20.81 -32.92
CA ARG A 38 -1.94 21.80 -31.86
C ARG A 38 -2.80 21.52 -30.62
N LYS A 39 -4.03 21.04 -30.81
CA LYS A 39 -4.93 20.67 -29.70
C LYS A 39 -4.39 19.48 -28.91
N ILE A 40 -3.97 18.43 -29.60
CA ILE A 40 -3.37 17.23 -28.97
C ILE A 40 -2.07 17.57 -28.24
N VAL A 41 -1.25 18.45 -28.79
CA VAL A 41 -0.01 18.90 -28.13
C VAL A 41 -0.30 19.67 -26.83
N ILE A 42 -1.34 20.51 -26.80
CA ILE A 42 -1.76 21.23 -25.59
C ILE A 42 -2.29 20.25 -24.53
N GLU A 43 -3.15 19.31 -24.94
CA GLU A 43 -3.66 18.26 -24.06
C GLU A 43 -2.52 17.39 -23.52
N ALA A 44 -1.53 17.10 -24.36
CA ALA A 44 -0.36 16.33 -24.01
C ALA A 44 0.53 17.01 -22.97
N SER A 45 0.81 18.30 -23.17
CA SER A 45 1.55 19.12 -22.23
C SER A 45 0.81 19.24 -20.90
N ASN A 46 -0.52 19.41 -20.92
CA ASN A 46 -1.34 19.51 -19.71
C ASN A 46 -1.35 18.20 -18.91
N GLY A 47 -1.52 17.06 -19.59
CA GLY A 47 -1.45 15.73 -18.95
C GLY A 47 -0.09 15.48 -18.30
N LEU A 48 0.99 15.90 -18.95
CA LEU A 48 2.34 15.76 -18.40
C LEU A 48 2.56 16.65 -17.17
N GLN A 49 2.12 17.91 -17.23
CA GLN A 49 2.21 18.83 -16.08
C GLN A 49 1.43 18.28 -14.89
N LYS A 50 0.23 17.73 -15.11
CA LYS A 50 -0.55 17.07 -14.05
C LYS A 50 0.16 15.83 -13.49
N ALA A 51 0.82 15.04 -14.34
CA ALA A 51 1.61 13.90 -13.91
C ALA A 51 2.83 14.31 -13.05
N GLN A 52 3.51 15.42 -13.40
CA GLN A 52 4.58 16.00 -12.56
C GLN A 52 4.06 16.43 -11.19
N LEU A 53 2.85 16.98 -11.15
CA LEU A 53 2.16 17.33 -9.90
C LEU A 53 1.55 16.13 -9.17
N ARG A 54 1.81 14.89 -9.63
CA ARG A 54 1.25 13.63 -9.10
C ARG A 54 -0.28 13.57 -9.06
N LYS A 55 -0.93 14.37 -9.90
CA LYS A 55 -2.40 14.43 -10.06
C LYS A 55 -2.88 13.36 -11.02
N TYR A 56 -2.53 12.10 -10.76
CA TYR A 56 -2.74 10.99 -11.69
C TYR A 56 -4.22 10.73 -12.00
N GLU A 57 -5.14 11.00 -11.07
CA GLU A 57 -6.58 10.90 -11.33
C GLU A 57 -7.04 11.95 -12.37
N GLU A 58 -6.54 13.18 -12.28
CA GLU A 58 -6.81 14.23 -13.28
C GLU A 58 -6.17 13.89 -14.64
N VAL A 59 -5.02 13.20 -14.65
CA VAL A 59 -4.39 12.72 -15.89
C VAL A 59 -5.26 11.67 -16.56
N VAL A 60 -5.81 10.73 -15.79
CA VAL A 60 -6.73 9.70 -16.30
C VAL A 60 -7.97 10.36 -16.90
N GLN A 61 -8.62 11.27 -16.17
CA GLN A 61 -9.80 12.00 -16.66
C GLN A 61 -9.52 12.80 -17.94
N LEU A 62 -8.38 13.50 -18.00
CA LEU A 62 -7.96 14.22 -19.19
C LEU A 62 -7.78 13.25 -20.38
N CYS A 63 -7.10 12.13 -20.14
CA CYS A 63 -6.90 11.13 -21.18
C CYS A 63 -8.22 10.55 -21.67
N GLU A 64 -9.22 10.31 -20.81
CA GLU A 64 -10.56 9.85 -21.19
C GLU A 64 -11.31 10.88 -22.03
N GLN A 65 -11.29 12.16 -21.64
CA GLN A 65 -11.95 13.25 -22.37
C GLN A 65 -11.33 13.49 -23.76
N SER A 66 -10.03 13.25 -23.90
CA SER A 66 -9.32 13.33 -25.18
C SER A 66 -9.57 12.16 -26.14
N LEU A 67 -10.44 11.19 -25.79
CA LEU A 67 -10.70 9.99 -26.61
C LEU A 67 -11.25 10.30 -27.99
N GLU A 68 -12.35 11.06 -28.05
CA GLU A 68 -13.02 11.40 -29.31
C GLU A 68 -12.11 12.24 -30.22
N SER A 69 -11.33 13.17 -29.65
CA SER A 69 -10.39 14.00 -30.40
C SER A 69 -9.23 13.18 -30.99
N ALA A 70 -8.77 12.14 -30.28
CA ALA A 70 -7.73 11.24 -30.76
C ALA A 70 -8.25 10.20 -31.78
N GLU A 71 -9.51 9.80 -31.68
CA GLU A 71 -10.16 8.86 -32.62
C GLU A 71 -10.51 9.54 -33.95
N ASN A 72 -11.02 10.78 -33.92
CA ASN A 72 -11.33 11.55 -35.12
C ASN A 72 -10.09 11.84 -35.98
N ASN A 73 -8.92 12.03 -35.36
CA ASN A 73 -7.65 12.18 -36.08
C ASN A 73 -7.20 10.89 -36.80
N SER A 74 -7.63 9.71 -36.33
CA SER A 74 -7.34 8.43 -37.00
C SER A 74 -8.25 8.14 -38.20
N ALA A 75 -9.39 8.83 -38.29
CA ALA A 75 -10.35 8.68 -39.38
C ALA A 75 -10.05 9.59 -40.58
N ALA A 76 -9.30 10.68 -40.38
CA ALA A 76 -8.95 11.66 -41.40
C ALA A 76 -7.91 11.17 -42.42
N ASP A 77 -7.14 10.11 -42.09
CA ASP A 77 -6.13 9.50 -42.98
C ASP A 77 -6.72 8.45 -43.95
N ARG A 78 -8.04 8.40 -44.16
CA ARG A 78 -8.71 7.39 -45.01
C ARG A 78 -8.68 7.67 -46.53
N TYR A 79 -7.78 8.53 -47.00
CA TYR A 79 -7.58 8.78 -48.43
C TYR A 79 -6.10 8.98 -48.76
N ASP A 80 -5.27 7.94 -48.64
CA ASP A 80 -4.17 7.76 -49.59
C ASP A 80 -3.75 6.29 -49.66
N ASP A 81 -3.82 5.72 -50.87
CA ASP A 81 -3.58 4.31 -51.19
C ASP A 81 -2.10 4.09 -51.50
N SER A 82 -1.23 4.51 -50.56
CA SER A 82 0.18 4.15 -50.58
C SER A 82 0.59 3.67 -49.20
N GLU A 83 1.40 2.62 -49.22
CA GLU A 83 1.90 1.79 -48.12
C GLU A 83 2.81 2.60 -47.17
N SER A 84 2.28 3.69 -46.60
CA SER A 84 2.97 4.63 -45.74
C SER A 84 2.43 4.51 -44.31
N VAL A 85 3.36 4.13 -43.43
CA VAL A 85 3.30 4.01 -41.96
C VAL A 85 2.12 4.72 -41.30
N LYS A 86 1.09 3.93 -40.91
CA LYS A 86 -0.02 4.35 -40.04
C LYS A 86 0.53 5.07 -38.80
N ASN A 87 0.13 6.34 -38.61
CA ASN A 87 0.74 7.26 -37.67
C ASN A 87 0.01 7.17 -36.30
N TYR A 88 0.58 6.44 -35.33
CA TYR A 88 0.04 6.20 -33.98
C TYR A 88 0.43 7.17 -32.81
N PRO A 89 1.09 8.35 -32.96
CA PRO A 89 1.66 9.07 -31.82
C PRO A 89 0.68 9.46 -30.70
N ALA A 90 -0.53 9.93 -31.05
CA ALA A 90 -1.51 10.41 -30.08
C ALA A 90 -2.13 9.30 -29.22
N ARG A 91 -2.33 8.10 -29.80
CA ARG A 91 -2.85 6.93 -29.07
C ARG A 91 -1.79 6.35 -28.14
N LEU A 92 -0.56 6.20 -28.63
CA LEU A 92 0.56 5.66 -27.86
C LEU A 92 0.88 6.53 -26.64
N TRP A 93 0.91 7.86 -26.81
CA TRP A 93 1.10 8.77 -25.69
C TRP A 93 0.02 8.61 -24.60
N ARG A 94 -1.27 8.54 -25.00
CA ARG A 94 -2.37 8.36 -24.04
C ARG A 94 -2.25 7.06 -23.27
N TRP A 95 -1.94 5.96 -23.95
CA TRP A 95 -1.76 4.66 -23.28
C TRP A 95 -0.55 4.67 -22.34
N CYS A 96 0.55 5.33 -22.72
CA CYS A 96 1.71 5.53 -21.85
C CYS A 96 1.36 6.34 -20.59
N LEU A 97 0.59 7.44 -20.71
CA LEU A 97 0.17 8.19 -19.53
C LEU A 97 -0.85 7.47 -18.68
N MET A 98 -1.81 6.77 -19.29
CA MET A 98 -2.80 5.98 -18.58
C MET A 98 -2.15 4.86 -17.78
N SER A 99 -1.27 4.07 -18.41
CA SER A 99 -0.55 3.00 -17.73
C SER A 99 0.31 3.50 -16.56
N LYS A 100 1.10 4.55 -16.76
CA LYS A 100 1.89 5.18 -15.68
C LYS A 100 0.99 5.75 -14.57
N SER A 101 -0.10 6.41 -14.93
CA SER A 101 -1.03 6.99 -13.94
C SER A 101 -1.69 5.90 -13.11
N TYR A 102 -2.19 4.84 -13.74
CA TYR A 102 -2.76 3.69 -13.04
C TYR A 102 -1.74 2.99 -12.15
N PHE A 103 -0.49 2.87 -12.61
CA PHE A 103 0.61 2.34 -11.80
C PHE A 103 0.81 3.15 -10.52
N TYR A 104 0.93 4.49 -10.60
CA TYR A 104 1.11 5.33 -9.42
C TYR A 104 -0.14 5.45 -8.53
N LEU A 105 -1.34 5.23 -9.08
CA LEU A 105 -2.58 5.10 -8.32
C LEU A 105 -2.72 3.73 -7.61
N GLY A 106 -1.81 2.79 -7.87
CA GLY A 106 -1.86 1.41 -7.33
C GLY A 106 -2.89 0.51 -7.99
N ARG A 107 -3.48 0.95 -9.11
CA ARG A 107 -4.45 0.25 -9.95
C ARG A 107 -3.72 -0.58 -11.00
N LEU A 108 -2.96 -1.57 -10.53
CA LEU A 108 -2.00 -2.32 -11.37
C LEU A 108 -2.68 -3.19 -12.42
N GLU A 109 -3.88 -3.70 -12.13
CA GLU A 109 -4.69 -4.47 -13.08
C GLU A 109 -5.12 -3.61 -14.29
N GLU A 110 -5.51 -2.36 -14.07
CA GLU A 110 -5.79 -1.43 -15.16
C GLU A 110 -4.50 -0.99 -15.86
N ALA A 111 -3.41 -0.79 -15.11
CA ALA A 111 -2.12 -0.42 -15.69
C ALA A 111 -1.63 -1.46 -16.71
N ILE A 112 -1.72 -2.76 -16.38
CA ILE A 112 -1.27 -3.83 -17.28
C ILE A 112 -2.13 -3.94 -18.54
N GLU A 113 -3.44 -3.71 -18.45
CA GLU A 113 -4.32 -3.72 -19.63
C GLU A 113 -3.88 -2.66 -20.66
N TRP A 114 -3.50 -1.46 -20.20
CA TRP A 114 -2.99 -0.41 -21.08
C TRP A 114 -1.57 -0.69 -21.60
N LEU A 115 -0.72 -1.33 -20.80
CA LEU A 115 0.63 -1.73 -21.23
C LEU A 115 0.56 -2.83 -22.30
N GLU A 116 -0.34 -3.79 -22.18
CA GLU A 116 -0.54 -4.84 -23.19
C GLU A 116 -1.07 -4.27 -24.50
N LYS A 117 -2.00 -3.31 -24.45
CA LYS A 117 -2.46 -2.57 -25.64
C LYS A 117 -1.30 -1.84 -26.33
N LEU A 118 -0.38 -1.27 -25.56
CA LEU A 118 0.82 -0.62 -26.08
C LEU A 118 1.77 -1.62 -26.75
N GLU A 119 2.07 -2.75 -26.10
CA GLU A 119 2.93 -3.82 -26.65
C GLU A 119 2.36 -4.36 -27.98
N GLN A 120 1.05 -4.60 -28.05
CA GLN A 120 0.37 -5.10 -29.26
C GLN A 120 0.42 -4.12 -30.44
N ALA A 121 0.27 -2.81 -30.19
CA ALA A 121 0.26 -1.83 -31.27
C ALA A 121 1.65 -1.53 -31.84
N VAL A 122 2.70 -1.72 -31.04
CA VAL A 122 4.08 -1.43 -31.45
C VAL A 122 4.69 -2.59 -32.25
N TYR A 123 4.24 -3.83 -32.07
CA TYR A 123 4.68 -5.00 -32.86
C TYR A 123 4.36 -4.88 -34.37
N VAL A 124 3.48 -3.96 -34.77
CA VAL A 124 2.93 -3.83 -36.14
C VAL A 124 3.70 -2.81 -37.00
N GLY A 125 4.71 -2.10 -36.49
CA GLY A 125 5.41 -1.05 -37.28
C GLY A 125 6.92 -0.93 -37.02
N PRO A 126 7.79 -0.97 -38.07
CA PRO A 126 9.22 -0.80 -37.90
C PRO A 126 9.57 0.69 -37.86
N ASN A 127 9.83 1.26 -36.68
CA ASN A 127 10.41 2.60 -36.59
C ASN A 127 11.42 2.73 -35.43
N MET A 128 12.59 3.29 -35.74
CA MET A 128 13.80 3.33 -34.91
C MET A 128 13.65 4.06 -33.55
N TYR A 129 12.61 4.91 -33.41
CA TYR A 129 12.30 5.65 -32.18
C TYR A 129 11.26 4.97 -31.26
N GLY A 130 10.55 3.94 -31.75
CA GLY A 130 9.62 3.14 -30.96
C GLY A 130 10.32 2.22 -29.95
N ASN A 131 11.58 1.87 -30.20
CA ASN A 131 12.34 0.89 -29.40
C ASN A 131 12.56 1.32 -27.94
N ARG A 132 12.91 2.58 -27.65
CA ARG A 132 13.13 3.00 -26.24
C ARG A 132 11.83 3.12 -25.43
N ILE A 133 10.74 3.49 -26.09
CA ILE A 133 9.40 3.54 -25.46
C ILE A 133 8.94 2.12 -25.18
N LEU A 134 9.14 1.22 -26.15
CA LEU A 134 8.88 -0.20 -26.01
C LEU A 134 9.72 -0.79 -24.87
N GLU A 135 11.03 -0.51 -24.80
CA GLU A 135 11.90 -0.99 -23.71
C GLU A 135 11.44 -0.50 -22.34
N SER A 136 11.13 0.79 -22.18
CA SER A 136 10.67 1.35 -20.90
C SER A 136 9.29 0.80 -20.50
N SER A 137 8.36 0.71 -21.45
CA SER A 137 7.01 0.22 -21.19
C SER A 137 6.97 -1.29 -20.99
N SER A 138 7.78 -2.07 -21.71
CA SER A 138 7.92 -3.51 -21.49
C SER A 138 8.63 -3.80 -20.18
N SER A 139 9.62 -2.99 -19.78
CA SER A 139 10.20 -3.08 -18.43
C SER A 139 9.15 -2.85 -17.35
N LEU A 140 8.35 -1.79 -17.48
CA LEU A 140 7.25 -1.52 -16.54
C LEU A 140 6.20 -2.65 -16.55
N ALA A 141 5.85 -3.19 -17.71
CA ALA A 141 4.91 -4.30 -17.83
C ALA A 141 5.42 -5.58 -17.14
N VAL A 142 6.71 -5.91 -17.28
CA VAL A 142 7.35 -7.02 -16.56
C VAL A 142 7.27 -6.79 -15.05
N THR A 143 7.60 -5.58 -14.57
CA THR A 143 7.49 -5.23 -13.15
C THR A 143 6.05 -5.36 -12.66
N VAL A 144 5.07 -4.81 -13.37
CA VAL A 144 3.65 -4.88 -12.98
C VAL A 144 3.14 -6.32 -12.92
N ARG A 145 3.48 -7.16 -13.92
CA ARG A 145 3.14 -8.59 -13.92
C ARG A 145 3.71 -9.31 -12.70
N GLU A 146 4.98 -9.04 -12.37
CA GLU A 146 5.62 -9.67 -11.22
C GLU A 146 5.00 -9.22 -9.89
N LEU A 147 4.72 -7.92 -9.74
CA LEU A 147 4.02 -7.38 -8.55
C LEU A 147 2.64 -8.02 -8.36
N LEU A 148 1.85 -8.13 -9.44
CA LEU A 148 0.54 -8.77 -9.41
C LEU A 148 0.64 -10.25 -9.03
N ARG A 149 1.60 -10.98 -9.62
CA ARG A 149 1.86 -12.40 -9.34
C ARG A 149 2.27 -12.63 -7.89
N LEU A 150 3.16 -11.79 -7.35
CA LEU A 150 3.59 -11.89 -5.95
C LEU A 150 2.46 -11.54 -4.98
N LYS A 151 1.64 -10.53 -5.30
CA LYS A 151 0.45 -10.20 -4.51
C LYS A 151 -0.54 -11.37 -4.51
N SER A 152 -0.83 -11.98 -5.67
CA SER A 152 -1.76 -13.11 -5.77
C SER A 152 -1.24 -14.33 -5.02
N ALA A 153 0.05 -14.69 -5.19
CA ALA A 153 0.67 -15.79 -4.46
C ALA A 153 0.64 -15.57 -2.93
N GLY A 154 0.92 -14.35 -2.47
CA GLY A 154 0.81 -14.00 -1.05
C GLY A 154 -0.62 -14.11 -0.51
N ASN A 155 -1.61 -13.67 -1.29
CA ASN A 155 -3.02 -13.80 -0.93
C ASN A 155 -3.45 -15.28 -0.86
N GLU A 156 -3.04 -16.09 -1.83
CA GLU A 156 -3.34 -17.53 -1.86
C GLU A 156 -2.71 -18.27 -0.68
N ALA A 157 -1.43 -18.00 -0.38
CA ALA A 157 -0.74 -18.55 0.78
C ALA A 157 -1.42 -18.14 2.09
N PHE A 158 -1.85 -16.87 2.20
CA PHE A 158 -2.58 -16.39 3.37
C PHE A 158 -3.92 -17.11 3.54
N LEU A 159 -4.68 -17.28 2.45
CA LEU A 159 -5.95 -18.03 2.47
C LEU A 159 -5.76 -19.52 2.78
N ALA A 160 -4.63 -20.09 2.40
CA ALA A 160 -4.27 -21.47 2.74
C ALA A 160 -3.77 -21.63 4.19
N GLY A 161 -3.72 -20.57 4.99
CA GLY A 161 -3.19 -20.58 6.37
C GLY A 161 -1.66 -20.67 6.44
N LYS A 162 -0.96 -20.57 5.30
CA LYS A 162 0.51 -20.60 5.21
C LYS A 162 1.07 -19.19 5.40
N HIS A 163 0.94 -18.68 6.62
CA HIS A 163 1.22 -17.27 6.91
C HIS A 163 2.70 -16.89 6.68
N SER A 164 3.66 -17.78 6.97
CA SER A 164 5.09 -17.51 6.69
C SER A 164 5.38 -17.35 5.20
N GLU A 165 4.83 -18.22 4.36
CA GLU A 165 4.98 -18.16 2.89
C GLU A 165 4.31 -16.90 2.33
N ALA A 166 3.17 -16.49 2.91
CA ALA A 166 2.54 -15.20 2.57
C ALA A 166 3.46 -14.01 2.87
N VAL A 167 4.12 -13.99 4.04
CA VAL A 167 5.08 -12.93 4.41
C VAL A 167 6.23 -12.86 3.39
N GLU A 168 6.74 -13.99 2.93
CA GLU A 168 7.83 -14.06 1.94
C GLU A 168 7.40 -13.49 0.59
N HIS A 169 6.21 -13.85 0.10
CA HIS A 169 5.69 -13.31 -1.15
C HIS A 169 5.47 -11.79 -1.10
N TYR A 170 4.88 -11.26 -0.02
CA TYR A 170 4.71 -9.81 0.12
C TYR A 170 6.06 -9.09 0.27
N THR A 171 7.02 -9.69 0.98
CA THR A 171 8.37 -9.12 1.12
C THR A 171 9.10 -9.08 -0.22
N SER A 172 8.91 -10.11 -1.05
CA SER A 172 9.43 -10.13 -2.42
C SER A 172 8.81 -9.02 -3.26
N ALA A 173 7.49 -8.81 -3.16
CA ALA A 173 6.80 -7.72 -3.88
C ALA A 173 7.34 -6.34 -3.49
N LEU A 174 7.55 -6.11 -2.19
CA LEU A 174 8.13 -4.87 -1.66
C LEU A 174 9.58 -4.66 -2.08
N SER A 175 10.30 -5.73 -2.41
CA SER A 175 11.69 -5.65 -2.90
C SER A 175 11.78 -5.40 -4.40
N CYS A 176 10.71 -5.69 -5.16
CA CYS A 176 10.67 -5.48 -6.61
C CYS A 176 10.52 -4.00 -6.98
N ASN A 177 9.57 -3.30 -6.37
CA ASN A 177 9.30 -1.88 -6.65
C ASN A 177 8.47 -1.25 -5.53
N VAL A 178 8.84 -0.02 -5.12
CA VAL A 178 8.13 0.76 -4.09
C VAL A 178 7.59 2.10 -4.61
N ASP A 179 7.68 2.35 -5.92
CA ASP A 179 7.32 3.62 -6.54
C ASP A 179 5.80 3.84 -6.53
N SER A 180 5.04 2.75 -6.67
CA SER A 180 3.58 2.77 -6.49
C SER A 180 3.24 2.78 -5.00
N ARG A 181 3.13 3.98 -4.41
CA ARG A 181 2.81 4.15 -2.98
C ARG A 181 1.53 3.42 -2.54
N PRO A 182 0.38 3.54 -3.23
CA PRO A 182 -0.85 2.87 -2.78
C PRO A 182 -0.76 1.35 -2.88
N PHE A 183 -0.11 0.82 -3.92
CA PHE A 183 0.12 -0.62 -4.04
C PHE A 183 1.07 -1.14 -2.94
N THR A 184 2.14 -0.40 -2.68
CA THR A 184 3.10 -0.71 -1.62
C THR A 184 2.41 -0.72 -0.25
N ALA A 185 1.52 0.24 0.02
CA ALA A 185 0.69 0.27 1.22
C ALA A 185 -0.20 -0.97 1.36
N ILE A 186 -0.79 -1.46 0.25
CA ILE A 186 -1.56 -2.72 0.21
C ILE A 186 -0.67 -3.91 0.60
N CYS A 187 0.53 -4.04 0.01
CA CYS A 187 1.46 -5.12 0.33
C CYS A 187 1.86 -5.12 1.81
N PHE A 188 2.18 -3.95 2.38
CA PHE A 188 2.47 -3.83 3.81
C PHE A 188 1.28 -4.24 4.69
N CYS A 189 0.07 -3.78 4.38
CA CYS A 189 -1.12 -4.15 5.16
C CYS A 189 -1.45 -5.65 5.08
N ASN A 190 -1.25 -6.27 3.91
CA ASN A 190 -1.44 -7.71 3.75
C ASN A 190 -0.35 -8.51 4.48
N ARG A 191 0.90 -8.03 4.46
CA ARG A 191 1.99 -8.62 5.24
C ARG A 191 1.75 -8.48 6.74
N ALA A 192 1.24 -7.35 7.20
CA ALA A 192 0.81 -7.14 8.59
C ALA A 192 -0.26 -8.15 9.00
N ALA A 193 -1.22 -8.48 8.11
CA ALA A 193 -2.21 -9.52 8.38
C ALA A 193 -1.57 -10.90 8.60
N ALA A 194 -0.61 -11.26 7.76
CA ALA A 194 0.13 -12.51 7.88
C ALA A 194 1.00 -12.56 9.15
N LEU A 195 1.68 -11.45 9.49
CA LEU A 195 2.48 -11.31 10.72
C LEU A 195 1.61 -11.37 11.97
N GLN A 196 0.43 -10.75 11.95
CA GLN A 196 -0.56 -10.85 13.02
C GLN A 196 -0.96 -12.30 13.27
N ALA A 197 -1.20 -13.07 12.21
CA ALA A 197 -1.53 -14.50 12.31
C ALA A 197 -0.36 -15.36 12.84
N LEU A 198 0.88 -14.89 12.70
CA LEU A 198 2.09 -15.49 13.29
C LEU A 198 2.39 -14.99 14.70
N SER A 199 1.49 -14.22 15.32
CA SER A 199 1.68 -13.57 16.63
C SER A 199 2.87 -12.59 16.69
N GLN A 200 3.35 -12.12 15.54
CA GLN A 200 4.42 -11.12 15.45
C GLN A 200 3.81 -9.70 15.44
N ILE A 201 3.25 -9.29 16.59
CA ILE A 201 2.41 -8.08 16.67
C ILE A 201 3.20 -6.79 16.43
N SER A 202 4.42 -6.67 16.98
CA SER A 202 5.27 -5.50 16.76
C SER A 202 5.68 -5.31 15.29
N ASP A 203 6.01 -6.41 14.61
CA ASP A 203 6.30 -6.39 13.16
C ASP A 203 5.04 -5.95 12.37
N ALA A 204 3.86 -6.45 12.75
CA ALA A 204 2.60 -6.07 12.10
C ALA A 204 2.23 -4.58 12.34
N ILE A 205 2.51 -4.02 13.51
CA ILE A 205 2.29 -2.59 13.82
C ILE A 205 3.20 -1.72 12.94
N ALA A 206 4.47 -2.11 12.79
CA ALA A 206 5.41 -1.40 11.94
C ALA A 206 4.94 -1.38 10.47
N ASP A 207 4.51 -2.53 9.95
CA ASP A 207 3.98 -2.64 8.58
C ASP A 207 2.71 -1.79 8.38
N CYS A 208 1.77 -1.81 9.32
CA CYS A 208 0.60 -0.94 9.24
C CYS A 208 0.97 0.55 9.27
N SER A 209 1.97 0.93 10.06
CA SER A 209 2.43 2.32 10.16
C SER A 209 3.07 2.79 8.85
N LEU A 210 3.91 1.95 8.23
CA LEU A 210 4.42 2.18 6.88
C LEU A 210 3.31 2.30 5.84
N ALA A 211 2.30 1.43 5.90
CA ALA A 211 1.17 1.49 4.97
C ALA A 211 0.37 2.81 5.11
N ILE A 212 0.17 3.31 6.34
CA ILE A 212 -0.56 4.57 6.59
C ILE A 212 0.27 5.78 6.16
N ALA A 213 1.59 5.76 6.36
CA ALA A 213 2.46 6.84 5.89
C ALA A 213 2.51 6.89 4.35
N LEU A 214 2.50 5.72 3.69
CA LEU A 214 2.44 5.63 2.23
C LEU A 214 1.09 6.05 1.67
N ASP A 215 -0.02 5.63 2.28
CA ASP A 215 -1.39 6.00 1.93
C ASP A 215 -2.23 6.32 3.18
N GLY A 216 -2.33 7.61 3.49
CA GLY A 216 -3.06 8.11 4.66
C GLY A 216 -4.58 7.89 4.61
N TYR A 217 -5.13 7.57 3.44
CA TYR A 217 -6.55 7.26 3.24
C TYR A 217 -6.83 5.75 3.29
N TYR A 218 -5.79 4.92 3.46
CA TYR A 218 -5.94 3.49 3.45
C TYR A 218 -6.55 2.95 4.73
N GLN A 219 -7.89 2.89 4.74
CA GLN A 219 -8.69 2.45 5.87
C GLN A 219 -8.26 1.06 6.44
N LYS A 220 -7.57 0.18 5.68
CA LYS A 220 -7.28 -1.25 5.98
C LYS A 220 -6.13 -1.29 6.93
N ALA A 221 -5.10 -0.53 6.59
CA ALA A 221 -3.98 -0.32 7.47
C ALA A 221 -4.44 0.36 8.78
N ILE A 222 -5.27 1.41 8.72
CA ILE A 222 -5.76 2.11 9.92
C ILE A 222 -6.58 1.19 10.82
N SER A 223 -7.57 0.49 10.26
CA SER A 223 -8.43 -0.43 11.02
C SER A 223 -7.63 -1.60 11.62
N ARG A 224 -6.66 -2.13 10.87
CA ARG A 224 -5.77 -3.21 11.32
C ARG A 224 -4.83 -2.71 12.42
N ARG A 225 -4.24 -1.52 12.29
CA ARG A 225 -3.38 -0.93 13.32
C ARG A 225 -4.13 -0.68 14.62
N ALA A 226 -5.37 -0.19 14.54
CA ALA A 226 -6.24 -0.06 15.70
C ALA A 226 -6.47 -1.40 16.40
N THR A 227 -6.71 -2.47 15.63
CA THR A 227 -6.83 -3.83 16.18
C THR A 227 -5.54 -4.32 16.82
N LEU A 228 -4.37 -4.06 16.21
CA LEU A 228 -3.09 -4.48 16.79
C LEU A 228 -2.80 -3.72 18.10
N HIS A 229 -3.09 -2.42 18.15
CA HIS A 229 -3.00 -1.62 19.37
C HIS A 229 -3.99 -2.09 20.45
N GLU A 230 -5.21 -2.47 20.07
CA GLU A 230 -6.18 -3.11 20.97
C GLU A 230 -5.63 -4.44 21.54
N MET A 231 -4.98 -5.28 20.71
CA MET A 231 -4.38 -6.54 21.14
C MET A 231 -3.28 -6.34 22.19
N ILE A 232 -2.42 -5.33 22.02
CA ILE A 232 -1.37 -5.01 22.99
C ILE A 232 -1.84 -4.10 24.13
N ARG A 233 -3.14 -3.79 24.20
CA ARG A 233 -3.77 -2.91 25.19
C ARG A 233 -3.26 -1.46 25.16
N ASP A 234 -2.71 -1.00 24.04
CA ASP A 234 -2.46 0.42 23.78
C ASP A 234 -3.77 1.08 23.32
N TYR A 235 -4.71 1.22 24.25
CA TYR A 235 -6.03 1.78 23.96
C TYR A 235 -5.96 3.25 23.52
N GLY A 236 -4.92 3.97 23.92
CA GLY A 236 -4.69 5.35 23.47
C GLY A 236 -4.47 5.41 21.96
N GLN A 237 -3.57 4.57 21.42
CA GLN A 237 -3.35 4.52 19.98
C GLN A 237 -4.52 3.91 19.22
N ALA A 238 -5.15 2.87 19.77
CA ALA A 238 -6.33 2.29 19.14
C ALA A 238 -7.44 3.34 18.97
N THR A 239 -7.64 4.19 19.97
CA THR A 239 -8.58 5.32 19.95
C THR A 239 -8.22 6.33 18.86
N ASN A 240 -6.96 6.74 18.77
CA ASN A 240 -6.48 7.68 17.75
C ASN A 240 -6.71 7.14 16.32
N ASP A 241 -6.38 5.87 16.08
CA ASP A 241 -6.57 5.24 14.77
C ASP A 241 -8.07 5.10 14.42
N LEU A 242 -8.92 4.77 15.40
CA LEU A 242 -10.38 4.69 15.20
C LEU A 242 -11.00 6.06 14.91
N GLN A 243 -10.55 7.12 15.59
CA GLN A 243 -10.98 8.49 15.30
C GLN A 243 -10.59 8.92 13.88
N LYS A 244 -9.35 8.63 13.46
CA LYS A 244 -8.90 8.87 12.07
C LYS A 244 -9.76 8.09 11.08
N LEU A 245 -10.03 6.81 11.34
CA LEU A 245 -10.89 5.98 10.49
C LEU A 245 -12.31 6.53 10.37
N ILE A 246 -12.92 6.96 11.48
CA ILE A 246 -14.26 7.55 11.52
C ILE A 246 -14.30 8.83 10.67
N SER A 247 -13.33 9.73 10.85
CA SER A 247 -13.25 10.97 10.06
C SER A 247 -13.15 10.70 8.55
N LEU A 248 -12.39 9.69 8.14
CA LEU A 248 -12.30 9.28 6.73
C LEU A 248 -13.61 8.70 6.20
N LEU A 249 -14.31 7.89 6.99
CA LEU A 249 -15.59 7.30 6.61
C LEU A 249 -16.70 8.36 6.52
N GLU A 250 -16.70 9.36 7.40
CA GLU A 250 -17.64 10.48 7.38
C GLU A 250 -17.48 11.33 6.11
N LYS A 251 -16.25 11.72 5.77
CA LYS A 251 -15.95 12.43 4.51
C LYS A 251 -16.47 11.66 3.28
N GLN A 252 -16.26 10.33 3.26
CA GLN A 252 -16.77 9.48 2.17
C GLN A 252 -18.31 9.41 2.10
N THR A 253 -19.02 9.67 3.19
CA THR A 253 -20.48 9.78 3.20
C THR A 253 -20.98 11.16 2.75
N GLU A 254 -20.20 12.21 3.02
CA GLU A 254 -20.51 13.61 2.67
C GLU A 254 -20.21 13.95 1.22
N ASP A 255 -19.21 13.34 0.59
CA ASP A 255 -18.84 13.59 -0.82
C ASP A 255 -19.76 12.91 -1.85
N LYS A 256 -20.64 11.99 -1.41
CA LYS A 256 -21.52 11.19 -2.28
C LYS A 256 -23.00 11.62 -2.45
N PRO A 257 -23.53 12.77 -1.98
CA PRO A 257 -24.95 13.09 -2.13
C PRO A 257 -25.35 13.39 -3.59
N ASN A 258 -24.40 13.69 -4.49
CA ASN A 258 -24.67 14.12 -5.87
C ASN A 258 -24.33 13.09 -6.96
N GLN A 259 -23.93 11.86 -6.63
CA GLN A 259 -23.73 10.78 -7.61
C GLN A 259 -24.69 9.62 -7.34
N SER A 260 -25.30 9.09 -8.39
CA SER A 260 -26.38 8.09 -8.38
C SER A 260 -26.22 6.99 -7.32
N PRO A 261 -27.29 6.60 -6.61
CA PRO A 261 -27.19 5.70 -5.46
C PRO A 261 -26.90 4.26 -5.90
N THR A 262 -25.63 3.84 -5.83
CA THR A 262 -25.32 2.40 -5.76
C THR A 262 -25.66 1.90 -4.36
N LEU A 263 -26.91 1.45 -4.17
CA LEU A 263 -27.54 1.09 -2.88
C LEU A 263 -26.67 0.22 -1.94
N GLY A 264 -25.84 -0.66 -2.50
CA GLY A 264 -25.00 -1.59 -1.72
C GLY A 264 -23.73 -0.99 -1.08
N LYS A 265 -23.08 -0.01 -1.70
CA LYS A 265 -21.82 0.59 -1.16
C LYS A 265 -22.09 1.60 -0.03
N SER A 266 -23.22 2.31 -0.10
CA SER A 266 -23.64 3.26 0.94
C SER A 266 -24.02 2.53 2.24
N SER A 267 -24.73 1.41 2.14
CA SER A 267 -25.09 0.58 3.31
C SER A 267 -23.86 0.01 4.02
N LYS A 268 -22.87 -0.51 3.27
CA LYS A 268 -21.61 -1.01 3.84
C LYS A 268 -20.86 0.08 4.61
N THR A 269 -20.67 1.25 4.01
CA THR A 269 -19.93 2.38 4.63
C THR A 269 -20.61 2.82 5.94
N LYS A 270 -21.94 2.89 5.97
CA LYS A 270 -22.70 3.21 7.19
C LYS A 270 -22.54 2.16 8.29
N ASN A 271 -22.51 0.88 7.93
CA ASN A 271 -22.26 -0.21 8.87
C ASN A 271 -20.83 -0.17 9.44
N ASP A 272 -19.84 0.06 8.57
CA ASP A 272 -18.43 0.18 8.96
C ASP A 272 -18.23 1.38 9.90
N LEU A 273 -18.89 2.52 9.62
CA LEU A 273 -18.89 3.70 10.49
C LEU A 273 -19.54 3.41 11.86
N LYS A 274 -20.71 2.75 11.88
CA LYS A 274 -21.37 2.36 13.13
C LYS A 274 -20.48 1.43 13.96
N GLN A 275 -19.81 0.49 13.32
CA GLN A 275 -18.89 -0.42 14.00
C GLN A 275 -17.65 0.30 14.52
N ALA A 276 -17.06 1.22 13.75
CA ALA A 276 -15.90 2.00 14.19
C ALA A 276 -16.24 2.85 15.42
N ARG A 277 -17.42 3.49 15.45
CA ARG A 277 -17.90 4.25 16.62
C ARG A 277 -18.12 3.38 17.85
N LEU A 278 -18.70 2.18 17.68
CA LEU A 278 -18.88 1.23 18.78
C LEU A 278 -17.53 0.78 19.35
N ARG A 279 -16.57 0.46 18.48
CA ARG A 279 -15.20 0.13 18.90
C ARG A 279 -14.57 1.29 19.66
N LEU A 280 -14.70 2.52 19.14
CA LEU A 280 -14.14 3.72 19.78
C LEU A 280 -14.64 3.87 21.22
N SER A 281 -15.96 3.81 21.45
CA SER A 281 -16.53 3.91 22.80
C SER A 281 -16.03 2.80 23.73
N SER A 282 -15.89 1.58 23.23
CA SER A 282 -15.33 0.47 24.01
C SER A 282 -13.85 0.70 24.36
N MET A 283 -13.04 1.19 23.43
CA MET A 283 -11.62 1.45 23.66
C MET A 283 -11.41 2.63 24.62
N GLU A 284 -12.23 3.67 24.55
CA GLU A 284 -12.21 4.80 25.49
C GLU A 284 -12.57 4.38 26.92
N GLU A 285 -13.47 3.40 27.09
CA GLU A 285 -13.75 2.81 28.40
C GLU A 285 -12.56 2.01 28.94
N GLU A 286 -11.94 1.16 28.12
CA GLU A 286 -10.76 0.40 28.53
C GLU A 286 -9.55 1.30 28.80
N SER A 287 -9.38 2.37 28.03
CA SER A 287 -8.36 3.39 28.29
C SER A 287 -8.56 4.07 29.65
N ARG A 288 -9.81 4.31 30.08
CA ARG A 288 -10.11 4.87 31.41
C ARG A 288 -9.80 3.91 32.56
N LYS A 289 -9.81 2.60 32.30
CA LYS A 289 -9.43 1.57 33.29
C LYS A 289 -7.92 1.53 33.54
N GLY A 290 -7.11 2.19 32.71
CA GLY A 290 -5.66 2.30 32.91
C GLY A 290 -4.95 0.95 32.89
N VAL A 291 -5.42 0.02 32.06
CA VAL A 291 -4.84 -1.33 31.96
C VAL A 291 -3.44 -1.22 31.32
N PRO A 292 -2.38 -1.80 31.92
CA PRO A 292 -1.04 -1.77 31.35
C PRO A 292 -0.96 -2.51 30.01
N LEU A 293 0.06 -2.19 29.19
CA LEU A 293 0.29 -2.85 27.91
C LEU A 293 0.53 -4.36 28.08
N ASP A 294 0.29 -5.14 27.02
CA ASP A 294 0.63 -6.56 26.99
C ASP A 294 2.12 -6.75 26.59
N MET A 295 2.97 -6.93 27.61
CA MET A 295 4.42 -7.01 27.43
C MET A 295 4.87 -8.26 26.66
N TYR A 296 4.14 -9.37 26.79
CA TYR A 296 4.47 -10.62 26.11
C TYR A 296 4.17 -10.52 24.62
N LEU A 297 3.01 -9.95 24.25
CA LEU A 297 2.65 -9.71 22.86
C LEU A 297 3.57 -8.68 22.18
N ILE A 298 4.01 -7.64 22.90
CA ILE A 298 4.96 -6.65 22.36
C ILE A 298 6.30 -7.29 22.02
N LEU A 299 6.84 -8.17 22.87
CA LEU A 299 8.09 -8.90 22.57
C LEU A 299 7.89 -10.09 21.63
N GLY A 300 6.65 -10.52 21.39
CA GLY A 300 6.34 -11.69 20.56
C GLY A 300 6.82 -13.00 21.18
N ILE A 301 6.66 -13.16 22.49
CA ILE A 301 7.06 -14.35 23.24
C ILE A 301 5.89 -14.89 24.08
N GLU A 302 5.91 -16.19 24.35
CA GLU A 302 4.94 -16.82 25.24
C GLU A 302 5.29 -16.56 26.72
N PRO A 303 4.29 -16.50 27.62
CA PRO A 303 4.52 -16.33 29.07
C PRO A 303 5.42 -17.41 29.70
N SER A 304 5.52 -18.58 29.07
CA SER A 304 6.41 -19.68 29.49
C SER A 304 7.88 -19.50 29.06
N GLY A 305 8.21 -18.42 28.34
CA GLY A 305 9.54 -18.17 27.80
C GLY A 305 10.64 -18.00 28.87
N THR A 306 11.85 -18.47 28.58
CA THR A 306 12.99 -18.34 29.49
C THR A 306 13.58 -16.92 29.47
N ALA A 307 14.39 -16.57 30.47
CA ALA A 307 15.11 -15.30 30.48
C ALA A 307 16.04 -15.11 29.25
N SER A 308 16.59 -16.22 28.73
CA SER A 308 17.39 -16.20 27.50
C SER A 308 16.53 -15.84 26.28
N ASP A 309 15.32 -16.40 26.20
CA ASP A 309 14.38 -16.13 25.11
C ASP A 309 13.93 -14.67 25.10
N ILE A 310 13.62 -14.11 26.27
CA ILE A 310 13.30 -12.68 26.44
C ILE A 310 14.43 -11.80 25.91
N LYS A 311 15.68 -12.09 26.31
CA LYS A 311 16.85 -11.32 25.88
C LYS A 311 17.14 -11.49 24.38
N LYS A 312 16.84 -12.65 23.80
CA LYS A 312 16.97 -12.91 22.36
C LYS A 312 15.90 -12.17 21.56
N ALA A 313 14.65 -12.23 22.02
CA ALA A 313 13.51 -11.55 21.42
C ALA A 313 13.70 -10.03 21.43
N TYR A 314 14.08 -9.45 22.57
CA TYR A 314 14.39 -8.02 22.67
C TYR A 314 15.50 -7.60 21.70
N ARG A 315 16.63 -8.33 21.66
CA ARG A 315 17.72 -8.01 20.73
C ARG A 315 17.27 -8.05 19.27
N LYS A 316 16.45 -9.04 18.90
CA LYS A 316 15.87 -9.15 17.55
C LYS A 316 14.94 -7.98 17.25
N ALA A 317 14.02 -7.66 18.17
CA ALA A 317 13.02 -6.60 17.99
C ALA A 317 13.67 -5.21 17.95
N ALA A 318 14.60 -4.92 18.86
CA ALA A 318 15.33 -3.66 18.91
C ALA A 318 16.14 -3.40 17.64
N LEU A 319 16.79 -4.42 17.08
CA LEU A 319 17.54 -4.28 15.82
C LEU A 319 16.64 -4.05 14.60
N ARG A 320 15.44 -4.63 14.61
CA ARG A 320 14.46 -4.52 13.51
C ARG A 320 13.73 -3.18 13.54
N HIS A 321 13.33 -2.72 14.72
CA HIS A 321 12.49 -1.53 14.91
C HIS A 321 13.27 -0.30 15.39
N HIS A 322 14.59 -0.26 15.17
CA HIS A 322 15.37 0.92 15.50
C HIS A 322 14.92 2.12 14.62
N PRO A 323 14.64 3.31 15.20
CA PRO A 323 14.10 4.45 14.46
C PRO A 323 14.97 4.88 13.28
N ASP A 324 16.31 4.89 13.45
CA ASP A 324 17.26 5.22 12.38
C ASP A 324 17.14 4.34 11.13
N LYS A 325 16.70 3.09 11.28
CA LYS A 325 16.55 2.16 10.15
C LYS A 325 15.19 2.28 9.46
N ALA A 326 14.16 2.70 10.18
CA ALA A 326 12.79 2.75 9.66
C ALA A 326 12.66 3.76 8.51
N GLY A 327 13.37 4.90 8.59
CA GLY A 327 13.38 5.93 7.54
C GLY A 327 14.26 5.60 6.33
N GLN A 328 15.27 4.74 6.48
CA GLN A 328 16.22 4.40 5.40
C GLN A 328 15.58 3.57 4.28
N PHE A 329 14.54 2.80 4.59
CA PHE A 329 13.82 1.97 3.61
C PHE A 329 13.19 2.81 2.48
N LEU A 330 12.80 4.06 2.77
CA LEU A 330 12.09 4.95 1.85
C LEU A 330 12.99 5.97 1.14
N ALA A 331 14.24 6.13 1.60
CA ALA A 331 15.17 7.15 1.12
C ALA A 331 15.86 6.80 -0.22
N ARG A 332 15.50 5.68 -0.87
CA ARG A 332 16.18 5.18 -2.09
C ARG A 332 15.64 5.72 -3.41
N SER A 333 14.82 6.78 -3.42
CA SER A 333 14.47 7.43 -4.68
C SER A 333 15.65 8.28 -5.16
N GLU A 334 16.25 7.91 -6.31
CA GLU A 334 17.41 8.56 -6.92
C GLU A 334 17.15 10.01 -7.38
N ASN A 335 15.92 10.51 -7.24
CA ASN A 335 15.55 11.88 -7.53
C ASN A 335 15.46 12.67 -6.21
N GLY A 336 16.59 13.26 -5.82
CA GLY A 336 16.69 14.15 -4.66
C GLY A 336 15.63 15.24 -4.71
N ASP A 337 15.02 15.51 -3.54
CA ASP A 337 14.08 16.60 -3.25
C ASP A 337 12.57 16.32 -3.41
N ASP A 338 12.13 15.08 -3.29
CA ASP A 338 10.72 14.80 -2.98
C ASP A 338 10.42 15.11 -1.50
N TRP A 339 9.92 16.33 -1.23
CA TRP A 339 9.35 16.72 0.09
C TRP A 339 8.43 15.64 0.68
N VAL A 340 7.67 14.99 -0.20
CA VAL A 340 6.76 13.90 0.12
C VAL A 340 7.46 12.73 0.81
N TRP A 341 8.62 12.28 0.31
CA TRP A 341 9.35 11.18 0.93
C TRP A 341 9.96 11.57 2.27
N LYS A 342 10.33 12.85 2.43
CA LYS A 342 10.81 13.38 3.72
C LYS A 342 9.71 13.38 4.78
N GLU A 343 8.50 13.81 4.42
CA GLU A 343 7.33 13.80 5.30
C GLU A 343 6.96 12.37 5.71
N ILE A 344 6.90 11.43 4.75
CA ILE A 344 6.65 10.02 5.04
C ILE A 344 7.75 9.43 5.94
N ALA A 345 9.02 9.73 5.66
CA ALA A 345 10.13 9.24 6.49
C ALA A 345 10.06 9.78 7.93
N GLU A 346 9.65 11.03 8.11
CA GLU A 346 9.46 11.62 9.44
C GLU A 346 8.29 10.96 10.20
N GLU A 347 7.16 10.72 9.54
CA GLU A 347 6.03 9.99 10.14
C GLU A 347 6.43 8.57 10.55
N VAL A 348 7.10 7.83 9.65
CA VAL A 348 7.59 6.48 9.92
C VAL A 348 8.59 6.46 11.06
N HIS A 349 9.48 7.44 11.14
CA HIS A 349 10.43 7.56 12.24
C HIS A 349 9.72 7.77 13.59
N LYS A 350 8.69 8.63 13.64
CA LYS A 350 7.90 8.87 14.87
C LYS A 350 7.20 7.59 15.34
N ASP A 351 6.58 6.86 14.42
CA ASP A 351 5.91 5.59 14.75
C ASP A 351 6.92 4.52 15.20
N ALA A 352 8.09 4.44 14.54
CA ALA A 352 9.16 3.52 14.92
C ALA A 352 9.77 3.84 16.29
N ASP A 353 9.99 5.12 16.62
CA ASP A 353 10.46 5.55 17.95
C ASP A 353 9.49 5.15 19.06
N ARG A 354 8.19 5.34 18.84
CA ARG A 354 7.17 4.89 19.78
C ARG A 354 7.20 3.38 19.98
N LEU A 355 7.24 2.62 18.88
CA LEU A 355 7.29 1.15 18.95
C LEU A 355 8.56 0.67 19.66
N PHE A 356 9.70 1.31 19.39
CA PHE A 356 10.97 1.00 20.04
C PHE A 356 10.92 1.23 21.55
N LYS A 357 10.30 2.34 21.99
CA LYS A 357 10.08 2.62 23.42
C LYS A 357 9.22 1.54 24.09
N MET A 358 8.14 1.12 23.44
CA MET A 358 7.29 0.03 23.94
C MET A 358 8.05 -1.30 24.05
N ILE A 359 8.88 -1.63 23.06
CA ILE A 359 9.76 -2.82 23.10
C ILE A 359 10.73 -2.72 24.28
N GLY A 360 11.29 -1.54 24.52
CA GLY A 360 12.16 -1.27 25.67
C GLY A 360 11.45 -1.43 27.02
N GLU A 361 10.23 -0.91 27.15
CA GLU A 361 9.38 -1.07 28.33
C GLU A 361 9.08 -2.55 28.61
N ALA A 362 8.65 -3.29 27.58
CA ALA A 362 8.36 -4.71 27.71
C ALA A 362 9.60 -5.50 28.17
N TYR A 363 10.78 -5.19 27.64
CA TYR A 363 12.02 -5.81 28.12
C TYR A 363 12.35 -5.41 29.56
N ALA A 364 12.17 -4.14 29.95
CA ALA A 364 12.46 -3.66 31.30
C ALA A 364 11.57 -4.32 32.37
N VAL A 365 10.34 -4.70 32.02
CA VAL A 365 9.42 -5.44 32.89
C VAL A 365 9.75 -6.93 32.91
N LEU A 366 9.98 -7.55 31.75
CA LEU A 366 10.10 -9.01 31.64
C LEU A 366 11.50 -9.56 31.95
N SER A 367 12.55 -8.75 31.80
CA SER A 367 13.93 -9.19 32.06
C SER A 367 14.28 -9.32 33.55
N ASP A 368 13.59 -8.57 34.41
CA ASP A 368 13.76 -8.59 35.85
C ASP A 368 12.80 -9.63 36.47
N PRO A 369 13.31 -10.65 37.19
CA PRO A 369 12.47 -11.72 37.75
C PRO A 369 11.37 -11.23 38.70
N GLU A 370 11.64 -10.20 39.50
CA GLU A 370 10.67 -9.66 40.46
C GLU A 370 9.59 -8.85 39.76
N LYS A 371 9.96 -8.04 38.77
CA LYS A 371 8.99 -7.28 37.95
C LYS A 371 8.13 -8.22 37.11
N ARG A 372 8.74 -9.24 36.50
CA ARG A 372 8.03 -10.26 35.73
C ARG A 372 7.04 -11.02 36.62
N SER A 373 7.45 -11.45 37.80
CA SER A 373 6.55 -12.15 38.73
C SER A 373 5.38 -11.29 39.18
N ARG A 374 5.59 -9.99 39.43
CA ARG A 374 4.50 -9.06 39.75
C ARG A 374 3.55 -8.86 38.59
N TYR A 375 4.09 -8.68 37.38
CA TYR A 375 3.30 -8.57 36.16
C TYR A 375 2.45 -9.82 35.93
N ASP A 376 3.03 -11.01 36.05
CA ASP A 376 2.34 -12.28 35.87
C ASP A 376 1.20 -12.47 36.89
N LEU A 377 1.43 -12.09 38.16
CA LEU A 377 0.40 -12.12 39.20
C LEU A 377 -0.77 -11.17 38.88
N GLU A 378 -0.47 -9.96 38.42
CA GLU A 378 -1.49 -8.98 38.01
C GLU A 378 -2.30 -9.48 36.80
N GLU A 379 -1.65 -10.11 35.81
CA GLU A 379 -2.32 -10.78 34.69
C GLU A 379 -3.25 -11.89 35.17
N GLU A 380 -2.82 -12.72 36.12
CA GLU A 380 -3.62 -13.81 36.69
C GLU A 380 -4.86 -13.29 37.42
N ILE A 381 -4.71 -12.23 38.23
CA ILE A 381 -5.83 -11.56 38.90
C ILE A 381 -6.82 -11.01 37.86
N ARG A 382 -6.32 -10.39 36.78
CA ARG A 382 -7.17 -9.85 35.71
C ARG A 382 -7.94 -10.95 35.00
N ASN A 383 -7.26 -12.05 34.66
CA ASN A 383 -7.88 -13.21 34.02
C ASN A 383 -8.92 -13.88 34.94
N SER A 384 -8.67 -13.89 36.25
CA SER A 384 -9.61 -14.40 37.26
C SER A 384 -10.85 -13.52 37.39
N LYS A 385 -10.70 -12.19 37.39
CA LYS A 385 -11.84 -11.25 37.40
C LYS A 385 -12.71 -11.38 36.16
N LYS A 386 -12.09 -11.57 34.97
CA LYS A 386 -12.83 -11.84 33.71
C LYS A 386 -13.63 -13.15 33.78
N LYS A 387 -13.11 -14.18 34.45
CA LYS A 387 -13.82 -15.45 34.65
C LYS A 387 -14.94 -15.35 35.71
N GLY A 388 -14.75 -14.53 36.75
CA GLY A 388 -15.74 -14.34 37.82
C GLY A 388 -16.92 -13.41 37.45
N SER A 389 -16.76 -12.55 36.44
CA SER A 389 -17.81 -11.61 36.01
C SER A 389 -18.73 -12.14 34.89
N GLY A 390 -18.82 -13.47 34.69
CA GLY A 390 -19.43 -14.04 33.48
C GLY A 390 -20.28 -15.30 33.69
N SER A 391 -21.45 -15.17 34.32
CA SER A 391 -22.63 -15.99 34.01
C SER A 391 -23.72 -15.07 33.44
N SER A 392 -23.49 -14.55 32.22
CA SER A 392 -24.49 -13.92 31.32
C SER A 392 -23.86 -13.17 30.14
N SER A 393 -22.62 -13.46 29.76
CA SER A 393 -22.17 -13.23 28.38
C SER A 393 -22.04 -14.61 27.76
N GLN A 394 -22.79 -14.86 26.68
CA GLN A 394 -22.46 -15.95 25.76
C GLN A 394 -20.95 -15.88 25.54
N GLY A 395 -20.26 -16.97 25.90
CA GLY A 395 -18.83 -17.09 25.70
C GLY A 395 -18.54 -16.67 24.26
N THR A 396 -17.75 -15.63 24.10
CA THR A 396 -17.00 -15.46 22.87
C THR A 396 -15.89 -16.50 22.99
N PRO A 397 -15.88 -17.56 22.17
CA PRO A 397 -14.61 -18.17 21.83
C PRO A 397 -13.69 -17.05 21.33
N SER A 398 -12.39 -17.30 21.31
CA SER A 398 -11.47 -16.60 20.43
C SER A 398 -11.91 -16.78 18.95
N GLU A 399 -13.08 -16.26 18.59
CA GLU A 399 -13.55 -16.11 17.24
C GLU A 399 -12.62 -15.09 16.61
N ALA A 400 -11.86 -15.59 15.64
CA ALA A 400 -11.05 -14.82 14.73
C ALA A 400 -11.63 -13.43 14.53
N TYR A 401 -10.82 -12.41 14.87
CA TYR A 401 -11.08 -10.99 14.72
C TYR A 401 -11.39 -10.61 13.25
N ASN A 402 -12.53 -11.06 12.73
CA ASN A 402 -13.02 -10.86 11.37
C ASN A 402 -13.70 -9.48 11.29
N TYR A 403 -12.89 -8.43 11.33
CA TYR A 403 -13.35 -7.06 11.15
C TYR A 403 -13.82 -6.84 9.69
N PRO A 404 -14.79 -5.94 9.43
CA PRO A 404 -15.35 -5.71 8.10
C PRO A 404 -14.34 -5.40 7.01
N PHE A 405 -13.18 -4.87 7.41
CA PHE A 405 -12.12 -4.52 6.49
C PHE A 405 -11.25 -5.70 6.05
N GLU A 406 -11.36 -6.83 6.74
CA GLU A 406 -10.88 -8.15 6.29
C GLU A 406 -11.91 -8.90 5.42
N ARG A 407 -13.20 -8.46 5.39
CA ARG A 407 -14.30 -9.20 4.73
C ARG A 407 -14.32 -9.20 3.20
N SER A 408 -13.36 -8.56 2.52
CA SER A 408 -13.30 -8.61 1.05
C SER A 408 -12.37 -9.73 0.60
N GLY A 409 -12.87 -10.95 0.74
CA GLY A 409 -12.25 -12.19 0.28
C GLY A 409 -12.50 -13.32 1.29
N SER A 410 -13.04 -14.44 0.83
CA SER A 410 -13.06 -15.71 1.57
C SER A 410 -14.07 -15.85 2.71
N ARG A 411 -15.31 -16.11 2.29
CA ARG A 411 -16.30 -16.82 3.10
C ARG A 411 -16.04 -18.32 2.94
N ARG A 412 -15.38 -18.99 3.89
CA ARG A 412 -15.66 -20.37 4.37
C ARG A 412 -14.58 -20.92 5.31
N TYR A 413 -15.05 -21.40 6.47
CA TYR A 413 -14.51 -22.45 7.34
C TYR A 413 -13.10 -22.29 7.94
N TRP A 414 -13.05 -21.85 9.19
CA TRP A 414 -11.98 -22.17 10.13
C TRP A 414 -12.59 -22.69 11.43
N LYS A 415 -12.45 -24.00 11.68
CA LYS A 415 -12.48 -24.61 13.01
C LYS A 415 -11.23 -25.46 13.13
N GLU A 416 -10.50 -25.23 14.23
CA GLU A 416 -9.53 -26.11 14.88
C GLU A 416 -8.48 -26.83 14.01
N VAL A 417 -7.22 -26.38 14.08
CA VAL A 417 -6.07 -27.25 14.41
C VAL A 417 -4.96 -26.36 15.01
N ARG A 418 -4.76 -26.41 16.33
CA ARG A 418 -3.51 -26.00 16.97
C ARG A 418 -2.65 -27.27 17.08
N LYS A 419 -1.51 -27.32 16.39
CA LYS A 419 -0.42 -28.28 16.66
C LYS A 419 0.91 -27.55 16.73
N PRO A 420 1.80 -27.92 17.66
CA PRO A 420 3.12 -27.32 17.77
C PRO A 420 4.02 -27.95 16.72
N TYR A 421 4.60 -27.14 15.84
CA TYR A 421 5.71 -27.60 14.98
C TYR A 421 7.01 -26.99 15.46
N GLY A 422 7.88 -27.88 15.91
CA GLY A 422 9.26 -27.59 16.23
C GLY A 422 10.14 -27.42 14.99
N ASN A 423 11.19 -26.64 15.19
CA ASN A 423 12.48 -26.65 14.49
C ASN A 423 12.49 -27.00 12.99
N SER A 424 12.48 -25.94 12.18
CA SER A 424 13.19 -25.88 10.91
C SER A 424 13.80 -24.49 10.77
N TYR A 425 14.89 -24.25 11.51
CA TYR A 425 15.73 -23.05 11.38
C TYR A 425 17.08 -23.49 10.83
N HIS A 426 17.18 -23.66 9.51
CA HIS A 426 18.46 -23.65 8.81
C HIS A 426 18.26 -23.16 7.37
N GLN A 427 18.39 -21.84 7.21
CA GLN A 427 18.72 -21.05 6.00
C GLN A 427 18.37 -19.57 6.17
N TRP A 428 17.93 -19.18 7.37
CA TRP A 428 17.80 -17.80 7.82
C TRP A 428 19.17 -17.20 8.20
N SER A 429 20.03 -16.86 7.23
CA SER A 429 21.03 -15.80 7.43
C SER A 429 21.60 -15.15 6.17
N GLU A 430 21.56 -15.77 4.99
CA GLU A 430 22.31 -15.20 3.84
C GLU A 430 21.52 -14.27 2.91
N ALA A 431 20.18 -14.35 2.87
CA ALA A 431 19.36 -13.45 2.04
C ALA A 431 19.03 -12.11 2.71
N TYR A 432 19.18 -12.00 4.05
CA TYR A 432 18.85 -10.80 4.82
C TYR A 432 20.02 -9.80 4.93
N HIS A 433 21.25 -10.21 4.60
CA HIS A 433 22.46 -9.40 4.79
C HIS A 433 22.98 -8.69 3.53
N ARG A 434 22.38 -8.92 2.35
CA ARG A 434 22.88 -8.29 1.11
C ARG A 434 22.21 -6.98 0.71
N TYR A 435 21.12 -6.57 1.35
CA TYR A 435 20.43 -5.33 0.97
C TYR A 435 19.79 -4.54 2.12
N TYR A 436 20.16 -4.83 3.38
CA TYR A 436 19.71 -4.10 4.57
C TYR A 436 20.83 -3.71 5.52
#